data_AF-A0A5C4LCM8-F1
#
_entry.id   AF-A0A5C4LCM8-F1
#
_cell.length_a   1.000
_cell.length_b   1.000
_cell.length_c   1.000
_cell.angle_alpha   90.00
_cell.angle_beta   90.00
_cell.angle_gamma   90.00
#
_symmetry.space_group_name_H-M   'P 1'
#
loop_
_entity.id
_entity.type
_entity.pdbx_description
1 polymer ?
#
loop_
_entity_poly.entity_id
_entity_poly.type
_entity_poly.pdbx_seq_one_letter_code
_entity_poly.pdbx_strand_id
1 'polypeptide(L)'
;MQGIVDATGISRIDETGDPLLRRLVVRGLARPDGFGLGLAASDDDRLSAGQPDRLWTLGPLLRGTLWECVAVPDIRSQAAEVAALVAAEVECLPVPRRRAESA
;
A
#
# COMPACT_ATOMS: atom_id res chain seq x y z
N MET A 1 0.63 -39.73 15.05
CA MET A 1 1.48 -38.53 14.89
C MET A 1 0.63 -37.34 15.33
N GLN A 2 1.12 -36.51 16.23
CA GLN A 2 0.37 -35.36 16.78
C GLN A 2 1.05 -34.07 16.30
N GLY A 3 0.26 -33.04 15.96
CA GLY A 3 0.75 -31.76 15.47
C GLY A 3 -0.19 -30.61 15.84
N ILE A 4 0.31 -29.38 15.75
CA ILE A 4 -0.42 -28.14 16.01
C ILE A 4 -0.69 -27.43 14.68
N VAL A 5 -1.91 -26.92 14.51
CA VAL A 5 -2.27 -26.04 13.40
C VAL A 5 -2.43 -24.64 13.95
N ASP A 6 -1.68 -23.70 13.40
CA ASP A 6 -1.87 -22.28 13.66
C ASP A 6 -3.03 -21.75 12.80
N ALA A 7 -4.07 -21.25 13.47
CA ALA A 7 -5.25 -20.65 12.86
C ALA A 7 -5.46 -19.20 13.35
N THR A 8 -4.38 -18.52 13.78
CA THR A 8 -4.40 -17.12 14.24
C THR A 8 -4.71 -16.12 13.13
N GLY A 9 -4.71 -16.56 11.86
CA GLY A 9 -5.19 -15.79 10.73
C GLY A 9 -4.13 -14.84 10.17
N ILE A 10 -4.48 -13.56 10.03
CA ILE A 10 -3.60 -12.55 9.44
C ILE A 10 -2.75 -11.89 10.52
N SER A 11 -1.43 -11.90 10.35
CA SER A 11 -0.47 -11.19 11.20
C SER A 11 -0.52 -9.67 11.01
N ARG A 12 -0.04 -8.95 12.02
CA ARG A 12 0.01 -7.49 11.95
C ARG A 12 0.98 -7.02 10.86
N ILE A 13 0.71 -5.84 10.29
CA ILE A 13 1.53 -5.30 9.20
C ILE A 13 2.96 -4.97 9.64
N ASP A 14 3.17 -4.65 10.92
CA ASP A 14 4.49 -4.38 11.52
C ASP A 14 5.31 -5.67 11.71
N GLU A 15 4.65 -6.82 11.77
CA GLU A 15 5.27 -8.15 11.82
C GLU A 15 5.58 -8.72 10.42
N THR A 16 5.08 -8.09 9.36
CA THR A 16 5.20 -8.60 7.98
C THR A 16 6.62 -9.01 7.63
N GLY A 17 6.78 -10.19 7.02
CA GLY A 17 8.06 -10.63 6.46
C GLY A 17 8.47 -9.91 5.18
N ASP A 18 7.55 -9.15 4.57
CA ASP A 18 7.76 -8.52 3.27
C ASP A 18 8.84 -7.41 3.34
N PRO A 19 9.93 -7.53 2.57
CA PRO A 19 11.04 -6.58 2.64
C PRO A 19 10.70 -5.20 2.06
N LEU A 20 9.75 -5.08 1.14
CA LEU A 20 9.31 -3.80 0.59
C LEU A 20 8.50 -3.03 1.64
N LEU A 21 7.50 -3.68 2.25
CA LEU A 21 6.66 -3.06 3.27
C LEU A 21 7.48 -2.59 4.47
N ARG A 22 8.40 -3.44 4.95
CA ARG A 22 9.36 -3.07 6.00
C ARG A 22 10.17 -1.83 5.64
N ARG A 23 10.69 -1.75 4.41
CA ARG A 23 11.49 -0.61 3.95
C ARG A 23 10.66 0.66 3.83
N LEU A 24 9.42 0.58 3.36
CA LEU A 24 8.53 1.74 3.27
C LEU A 24 8.23 2.31 4.67
N VAL A 25 7.92 1.43 5.63
CA VAL A 25 7.67 1.85 7.02
C VAL A 25 8.92 2.43 7.67
N VAL A 26 10.07 1.76 7.57
CA VAL A 26 11.34 2.27 8.12
C VAL A 26 11.76 3.60 7.52
N ARG A 27 11.45 3.84 6.24
CA ARG A 27 11.72 5.12 5.56
C ARG A 27 10.68 6.20 5.84
N GLY A 28 9.62 5.90 6.60
CA GLY A 28 8.52 6.82 6.87
C GLY A 28 7.65 7.14 5.65
N LEU A 29 7.71 6.31 4.60
CA LEU A 29 6.90 6.42 3.37
C LEU A 29 5.56 5.66 3.48
N ALA A 30 5.40 4.85 4.52
CA ALA A 30 4.17 4.18 4.88
C ALA A 30 4.10 4.11 6.41
N ARG A 31 2.91 3.99 6.97
CA ARG A 31 2.73 3.69 8.40
C ARG A 31 1.60 2.69 8.58
N PRO A 32 1.66 1.83 9.61
CA PRO A 32 0.52 1.00 10.00
C PRO A 32 -0.74 1.85 10.24
N ASP A 33 -1.90 1.30 9.94
CA ASP A 33 -3.18 1.85 10.40
C ASP A 33 -3.34 1.71 11.93
N GLY A 34 -4.42 2.27 12.49
CA GLY A 34 -4.65 2.29 13.94
C GLY A 34 -4.83 0.91 14.59
N PHE A 35 -5.20 -0.10 13.81
CA PHE A 35 -5.36 -1.50 14.25
C PHE A 35 -4.14 -2.35 13.88
N GLY A 36 -3.28 -1.87 12.98
CA GLY A 36 -2.11 -2.58 12.48
C GLY A 36 -2.45 -3.74 11.54
N LEU A 37 -3.64 -3.73 10.92
CA LEU A 37 -4.08 -4.77 10.00
C LEU A 37 -3.72 -4.50 8.53
N GLY A 38 -3.14 -3.32 8.28
CA GLY A 38 -2.75 -2.77 6.99
C GLY A 38 -2.05 -1.42 7.17
N LEU A 39 -2.00 -0.64 6.10
CA LEU A 39 -1.38 0.67 6.03
C LEU A 39 -2.44 1.77 6.19
N ALA A 40 -2.07 2.84 6.88
CA ALA A 40 -2.90 4.04 6.95
C ALA A 40 -2.93 4.72 5.58
N ALA A 41 -4.13 4.95 5.07
CA ALA A 41 -4.39 5.68 3.84
C ALA A 41 -5.54 6.67 4.03
N SER A 42 -5.60 7.69 3.18
CA SER A 42 -6.76 8.57 3.03
C SER A 42 -7.83 7.92 2.14
N ASP A 43 -8.99 8.58 2.04
CA ASP A 43 -10.15 8.08 1.28
C ASP A 43 -9.90 7.93 -0.23
N ASP A 44 -8.81 8.51 -0.75
CA ASP A 44 -8.32 8.37 -2.12
C ASP A 44 -7.25 7.27 -2.26
N ASP A 45 -7.19 6.34 -1.31
CA ASP A 45 -6.24 5.22 -1.24
C ASP A 45 -4.75 5.60 -1.14
N ARG A 46 -4.48 6.88 -0.87
CA ARG A 46 -3.13 7.42 -0.77
C ARG A 46 -2.54 7.19 0.61
N LEU A 47 -1.31 6.70 0.68
CA LEU A 47 -0.64 6.41 1.94
C LEU A 47 -0.47 7.70 2.76
N SER A 48 -0.89 7.64 4.03
CA SER A 48 -0.83 8.76 4.97
C SER A 48 0.54 8.84 5.67
N ALA A 49 1.64 8.85 4.91
CA ALA A 49 3.00 8.93 5.46
C ALA A 49 4.04 9.41 4.44
N GLY A 50 4.86 10.39 4.85
CA GLY A 50 6.09 10.79 4.17
C GLY A 50 5.88 11.58 2.88
N GLN A 51 6.71 12.60 2.66
CA GLN A 51 6.75 13.30 1.37
C GLN A 51 7.80 12.65 0.44
N PRO A 52 7.53 12.55 -0.88
CA PRO A 52 6.33 13.02 -1.55
C PRO A 52 5.12 12.08 -1.37
N ASP A 53 3.94 12.65 -1.17
CA ASP A 53 2.67 11.92 -1.04
C ASP A 53 2.19 11.35 -2.40
N ARG A 54 2.97 10.41 -2.98
CA ARG A 54 2.76 9.83 -4.32
C ARG A 54 2.72 8.31 -4.28
N LEU A 55 2.28 7.77 -3.15
CA LEU A 55 2.13 6.33 -2.96
C LEU A 55 0.66 6.04 -2.69
N TRP A 56 0.11 5.13 -3.48
CA TRP A 56 -1.22 4.60 -3.31
C TRP A 56 -1.11 3.11 -3.00
N THR A 57 -2.14 2.57 -2.35
CA THR A 57 -2.25 1.14 -2.10
C THR A 57 -3.69 0.70 -2.36
N LEU A 58 -3.95 -0.60 -2.33
CA LEU A 58 -5.28 -1.14 -2.57
C LEU A 58 -5.40 -2.54 -1.96
N GLY A 59 -6.63 -3.01 -1.83
CA GLY A 59 -6.94 -4.38 -1.40
C GLY A 59 -6.54 -4.65 0.05
N PRO A 60 -5.98 -5.84 0.35
CA PRO A 60 -5.74 -6.28 1.74
C PRO A 60 -4.85 -5.36 2.58
N LEU A 61 -4.01 -4.54 1.94
CA LEU A 61 -3.19 -3.54 2.63
C LEU A 61 -4.02 -2.42 3.25
N LEU A 62 -5.30 -2.28 2.89
CA LEU A 62 -6.21 -1.29 3.47
C LEU A 62 -7.15 -1.88 4.51
N ARG A 63 -6.99 -3.14 4.94
CA ARG A 63 -7.99 -3.81 5.79
C ARG A 63 -8.31 -3.09 7.10
N GLY A 64 -7.35 -2.41 7.73
CA GLY A 64 -7.64 -1.62 8.93
C GLY A 64 -8.33 -0.27 8.66
N THR A 65 -8.41 0.14 7.40
CA THR A 65 -9.10 1.35 6.92
C THR A 65 -10.45 1.00 6.28
N LEU A 66 -10.45 0.01 5.38
CA LEU A 66 -11.58 -0.51 4.61
C LEU A 66 -11.72 -2.00 4.91
N TRP A 67 -12.45 -2.32 5.99
CA TRP A 67 -12.59 -3.70 6.52
C TRP A 67 -12.92 -4.73 5.43
N GLU A 68 -13.86 -4.43 4.53
CA GLU A 68 -14.32 -5.30 3.44
C GLU A 68 -13.54 -5.10 2.12
N CYS A 69 -12.21 -5.00 2.17
CA CYS A 69 -11.37 -4.74 0.98
C CYS A 69 -10.56 -5.98 0.52
N VAL A 70 -11.16 -7.17 0.56
CA VAL A 70 -10.46 -8.43 0.25
C VAL A 70 -11.07 -9.23 -0.90
N ALA A 71 -12.27 -8.87 -1.37
CA ALA A 71 -12.91 -9.59 -2.46
C ALA A 71 -12.41 -9.10 -3.83
N VAL A 72 -12.22 -10.02 -4.77
CA VAL A 72 -11.71 -9.72 -6.12
C VAL A 72 -12.53 -8.62 -6.84
N PRO A 73 -13.88 -8.62 -6.80
CA PRO A 73 -14.65 -7.56 -7.46
C PRO A 73 -14.32 -6.16 -6.94
N ASP A 74 -14.22 -6.00 -5.62
CA ASP A 74 -13.95 -4.72 -4.98
C ASP A 74 -12.53 -4.25 -5.29
N ILE A 75 -11.56 -5.16 -5.22
CA ILE A 75 -10.15 -4.89 -5.57
C ILE A 75 -10.02 -4.40 -7.01
N ARG A 76 -10.80 -4.94 -7.96
CA ARG A 76 -10.75 -4.46 -9.35
C ARG A 76 -11.30 -3.05 -9.51
N SER A 77 -12.41 -2.73 -8.85
CA SER A 77 -12.99 -1.39 -8.89
C SER A 77 -12.00 -0.38 -8.30
N GLN A 78 -11.43 -0.71 -7.14
CA GLN A 78 -10.40 0.10 -6.50
C GLN A 78 -9.15 0.28 -7.38
N ALA A 79 -8.70 -0.79 -8.05
CA ALA A 79 -7.57 -0.69 -8.97
C ALA A 79 -7.82 0.27 -10.13
N ALA A 80 -9.05 0.36 -10.64
CA ALA A 80 -9.42 1.31 -11.67
C ALA A 80 -9.38 2.76 -11.14
N GLU A 81 -9.87 2.98 -9.92
CA GLU A 81 -9.85 4.28 -9.24
C GLU A 81 -8.41 4.75 -8.97
N VAL A 82 -7.58 3.90 -8.37
CA VAL A 82 -6.16 4.18 -8.13
C VAL A 82 -5.41 4.47 -9.44
N ALA A 83 -5.69 3.72 -10.50
CA ALA A 83 -5.06 3.95 -11.80
C ALA A 83 -5.39 5.35 -12.37
N ALA A 84 -6.63 5.82 -12.20
CA ALA A 84 -7.04 7.16 -12.61
C ALA A 84 -6.32 8.25 -11.81
N LEU A 85 -6.18 8.07 -10.50
CA LEU A 85 -5.44 9.00 -9.63
C LEU A 85 -3.95 9.08 -10.02
N VAL A 86 -3.33 7.93 -10.25
CA VAL A 86 -1.92 7.85 -10.67
C VAL A 86 -1.73 8.49 -12.05
N ALA A 87 -2.63 8.23 -13.01
CA ALA A 87 -2.56 8.84 -14.34
C ALA A 87 -2.61 10.36 -14.26
N ALA A 88 -3.55 10.93 -13.50
CA ALA A 88 -3.66 12.36 -13.27
C ALA A 88 -2.37 12.95 -12.66
N GLU A 89 -1.78 12.27 -11.67
CA GLU A 89 -0.51 12.71 -11.08
C GLU A 89 0.65 12.68 -12.10
N VAL A 90 0.73 11.63 -12.91
CA VAL A 90 1.77 11.49 -13.93
C VAL A 90 1.66 12.53 -15.03
N GLU A 91 0.44 12.91 -15.43
CA GLU A 91 0.22 13.99 -16.40
C GLU A 91 0.67 15.35 -15.86
N CYS A 92 0.55 15.58 -14.55
CA CYS A 92 1.03 16.80 -13.89
C CYS A 92 2.53 16.79 -13.60
N LEU A 93 3.21 15.63 -13.70
CA LEU A 93 4.64 15.56 -13.46
C LEU A 93 5.43 16.26 -14.58
N PRO A 94 6.43 17.10 -14.24
CA PRO A 94 7.33 17.63 -15.25
C PRO A 94 8.05 16.49 -15.95
N VAL A 95 8.19 16.58 -17.28
CA VAL A 95 8.83 15.55 -18.11
C VAL A 95 10.17 15.16 -17.48
N PRO A 96 10.37 13.89 -17.09
CA PRO A 96 11.59 13.47 -16.44
C PRO A 96 12.76 13.72 -17.38
N ARG A 97 13.76 14.47 -16.91
CA ARG A 97 15.02 14.60 -17.64
C ARG A 97 15.61 13.20 -17.76
N ARG A 98 15.63 12.67 -18.99
CA ARG A 98 16.28 11.39 -19.32
C ARG A 98 17.66 11.45 -18.69
N ARG A 99 17.94 10.57 -17.71
CA ARG A 99 19.22 10.54 -17.01
C ARG A 99 20.27 10.35 -18.11
N ALA A 100 21.10 11.36 -18.34
CA ALA A 100 22.11 11.31 -19.38
C ALA A 100 22.91 10.02 -19.17
N GLU A 101 22.80 9.11 -20.13
CA GLU A 101 23.55 7.87 -20.16
C GLU A 101 25.03 8.27 -20.08
N SER A 102 25.66 7.91 -18.96
CA SER A 102 27.07 8.18 -18.72
C SER A 102 27.87 7.24 -19.61
N ALA A 103 28.55 7.84 -20.59
CA ALA A 103 29.62 7.21 -21.37
C ALA A 103 30.83 6.87 -20.50
#